data_AF-A0A3M7CEH1-F1
#
_entry.id   AF-A0A3M7CEH1-F1
#
_cell.length_a   1.000
_cell.length_b   1.000
_cell.length_c   1.000
_cell.angle_alpha   90.00
_cell.angle_beta   90.00
_cell.angle_gamma   90.00
#
_symmetry.space_group_name_H-M   'P 1'
#
loop_
_entity.id
_entity.type
_entity.pdbx_description
1 polymer ?
#
loop_
_entity_poly.entity_id
_entity_poly.type
_entity_poly.pdbx_seq_one_letter_code
_entity_poly.pdbx_strand_id
1 'polypeptide(L)'
;MRFHASTILAAALAVGGAKAQDCLDDKAAGTLATNFGLLISNYSHKLADKTVHPDFVDYSESVNTLINSGGNAPVPPLNPTFSSREEFKIASAMQPPVPFEVQNIWFNCDTVTVRWLSAQKPLPVVGISVLHTTCSENPASPVPYQIDQIWAEFDSGAWLVNLGILKPAAANLVDR
;
A
#
# COMPACT_ATOMS: atom_id res chain seq x y z
N MET A 1 -21.91 -51.62 41.84
CA MET A 1 -21.09 -50.89 40.86
C MET A 1 -22.03 -50.09 39.95
N ARG A 2 -22.01 -48.75 40.02
CA ARG A 2 -22.88 -47.86 39.22
C ARG A 2 -22.10 -47.41 37.98
N PHE A 3 -22.55 -47.79 36.78
CA PHE A 3 -22.01 -47.26 35.54
C PHE A 3 -22.58 -45.85 35.30
N HIS A 4 -21.70 -44.85 35.19
CA HIS A 4 -22.06 -43.50 34.76
C HIS A 4 -22.03 -43.42 33.23
N ALA A 5 -23.13 -43.00 32.62
CA ALA A 5 -23.19 -42.67 31.20
C ALA A 5 -22.63 -41.27 30.99
N SER A 6 -21.49 -41.15 30.30
CA SER A 6 -20.93 -39.88 29.87
C SER A 6 -21.62 -39.43 28.59
N THR A 7 -22.39 -38.34 28.66
CA THR A 7 -22.97 -37.67 27.49
C THR A 7 -21.90 -36.80 26.85
N ILE A 8 -21.44 -37.15 25.65
CA ILE A 8 -20.54 -36.31 24.85
C ILE A 8 -21.39 -35.27 24.12
N LEU A 9 -21.25 -34.01 24.50
CA LEU A 9 -21.85 -32.87 23.81
C LEU A 9 -20.97 -32.54 22.60
N ALA A 10 -21.43 -32.88 21.38
CA ALA A 10 -20.76 -32.46 20.16
C ALA A 10 -21.07 -30.98 19.88
N ALA A 11 -20.08 -30.10 20.09
CA ALA A 11 -20.15 -28.72 19.64
C ALA A 11 -19.95 -28.69 18.11
N ALA A 12 -21.00 -28.37 17.36
CA ALA A 12 -20.89 -28.08 15.94
C ALA A 12 -20.12 -26.76 15.77
N LEU A 13 -18.86 -26.85 15.33
CA LEU A 13 -18.12 -25.70 14.82
C LEU A 13 -18.80 -25.25 13.52
N ALA A 14 -19.50 -24.12 13.57
CA ALA A 14 -19.93 -23.43 12.37
C ALA A 14 -18.69 -22.99 11.60
N VAL A 15 -18.30 -23.75 10.58
CA VAL A 15 -17.33 -23.33 9.60
C VAL A 15 -17.99 -22.18 8.84
N GLY A 16 -17.67 -20.94 9.23
CA GLY A 16 -18.01 -19.77 8.43
C GLY A 16 -17.40 -19.96 7.06
N GLY A 17 -18.23 -20.23 6.05
CA GLY A 17 -17.75 -20.41 4.68
C GLY A 17 -17.10 -19.11 4.23
N ALA A 18 -15.78 -19.14 4.01
CA ALA A 18 -15.09 -18.08 3.30
C ALA A 18 -15.80 -17.92 1.94
N LYS A 19 -16.45 -16.77 1.71
CA LYS A 19 -16.98 -16.48 0.38
C LYS A 19 -15.78 -16.39 -0.56
N ALA A 20 -15.85 -17.13 -1.67
CA ALA A 20 -14.89 -16.96 -2.75
C ALA A 20 -14.89 -15.48 -3.15
N GLN A 21 -13.70 -14.87 -3.17
CA GLN A 21 -13.51 -13.52 -3.68
C GLN A 21 -13.72 -13.57 -5.19
N ASP A 22 -14.67 -12.79 -5.71
CA ASP A 22 -14.79 -12.59 -7.15
C ASP A 22 -13.51 -11.91 -7.64
N CYS A 23 -13.01 -12.30 -8.82
CA CYS A 23 -11.84 -11.65 -9.42
C CYS A 23 -12.12 -10.16 -9.66
N LEU A 24 -11.10 -9.31 -9.46
CA LEU A 24 -11.16 -7.90 -9.85
C LEU A 24 -11.58 -7.75 -11.32
N ASP A 25 -12.42 -6.75 -11.59
CA ASP A 25 -12.72 -6.26 -12.93
C ASP A 25 -11.98 -4.93 -13.22
N ASP A 26 -12.06 -4.46 -14.47
CA ASP A 26 -11.41 -3.20 -14.89
C ASP A 26 -11.83 -2.00 -14.02
N LYS A 27 -13.10 -1.97 -13.59
CA LYS A 27 -13.65 -0.86 -12.81
C LYS A 27 -13.10 -0.87 -11.39
N ALA A 28 -13.03 -2.03 -10.75
CA ALA A 28 -12.47 -2.22 -9.42
C ALA A 28 -10.97 -1.89 -9.44
N ALA A 29 -10.22 -2.47 -10.39
CA ALA A 29 -8.79 -2.21 -10.55
C ALA A 29 -8.50 -0.71 -10.79
N GLY A 30 -9.24 -0.07 -11.69
CA GLY A 30 -9.12 1.37 -11.95
C GLY A 30 -9.46 2.24 -10.73
N THR A 31 -10.48 1.86 -9.97
CA THR A 31 -10.86 2.58 -8.73
C THR A 31 -9.77 2.47 -7.68
N LEU A 32 -9.20 1.29 -7.47
CA LEU A 32 -8.13 1.06 -6.51
C LEU A 32 -6.85 1.81 -6.89
N ALA A 33 -6.44 1.73 -8.17
CA ALA A 33 -5.28 2.47 -8.67
C ALA A 33 -5.45 4.00 -8.51
N THR A 34 -6.65 4.52 -8.80
CA THR A 34 -6.97 5.94 -8.63
C THR A 34 -6.94 6.34 -7.15
N ASN A 35 -7.56 5.55 -6.27
CA ASN A 35 -7.56 5.84 -4.84
C ASN A 35 -6.14 5.77 -4.27
N PHE A 36 -5.30 4.81 -4.70
CA PHE A 36 -3.89 4.74 -4.32
C PHE A 36 -3.14 6.04 -4.68
N GLY A 37 -3.30 6.54 -5.91
CA GLY A 37 -2.73 7.83 -6.28
C GLY A 37 -3.25 9.01 -5.45
N LEU A 38 -4.52 8.99 -5.05
CA LEU A 38 -5.11 10.00 -4.16
C LEU A 38 -4.63 9.90 -2.71
N LEU A 39 -4.29 8.70 -2.21
CA LEU A 39 -3.68 8.55 -0.88
C LEU A 39 -2.35 9.30 -0.78
N ILE A 40 -1.65 9.46 -1.91
CA ILE A 40 -0.35 10.15 -1.99
C ILE A 40 -0.53 11.64 -2.34
N SER A 41 -1.44 11.97 -3.25
CA SER A 41 -1.61 13.33 -3.79
C SER A 41 -2.65 14.20 -3.08
N ASN A 42 -3.59 13.60 -2.35
CA ASN A 42 -4.67 14.30 -1.66
C ASN A 42 -5.23 13.47 -0.51
N TYR A 43 -4.33 13.13 0.43
CA TYR A 43 -4.63 12.23 1.53
C TYR A 43 -5.80 12.70 2.41
N SER A 44 -6.62 11.75 2.86
CA SER A 44 -7.55 11.94 3.98
C SER A 44 -7.81 10.62 4.71
N HIS A 45 -8.13 10.68 6.01
CA HIS A 45 -8.46 9.48 6.79
C HIS A 45 -9.63 8.71 6.17
N LYS A 46 -10.66 9.42 5.71
CA LYS A 46 -11.82 8.83 5.05
C LYS A 46 -11.44 8.06 3.78
N LEU A 47 -10.49 8.57 3.00
CA LEU A 47 -9.99 7.87 1.82
C LEU A 47 -9.18 6.63 2.21
N ALA A 48 -8.33 6.73 3.24
CA ALA A 48 -7.57 5.60 3.76
C ALA A 48 -8.49 4.48 4.28
N ASP A 49 -9.47 4.82 5.11
CA ASP A 49 -10.44 3.85 5.65
C ASP A 49 -11.24 3.18 4.52
N LYS A 50 -11.52 3.90 3.41
CA LYS A 50 -12.20 3.33 2.24
C LYS A 50 -11.29 2.42 1.39
N THR A 51 -10.00 2.69 1.34
CA THR A 51 -9.09 2.11 0.32
C THR A 51 -8.19 1.03 0.89
N VAL A 52 -7.79 1.16 2.15
CA VAL A 52 -6.82 0.31 2.83
C VAL A 52 -7.54 -0.55 3.85
N HIS A 53 -7.26 -1.85 3.85
CA HIS A 53 -7.85 -2.83 4.76
C HIS A 53 -7.29 -2.66 6.20
N PRO A 54 -8.03 -2.99 7.28
CA PRO A 54 -7.51 -2.92 8.64
C PRO A 54 -6.20 -3.67 8.87
N ASP A 55 -6.06 -4.87 8.28
CA ASP A 55 -4.89 -5.76 8.41
C ASP A 55 -3.75 -5.41 7.44
N PHE A 56 -3.72 -4.16 6.96
CA PHE A 56 -2.79 -3.71 5.93
C PHE A 56 -1.32 -3.74 6.35
N VAL A 57 -0.45 -4.17 5.43
CA VAL A 57 1.01 -4.08 5.56
C VAL A 57 1.63 -3.46 4.30
N ASP A 58 2.49 -2.47 4.48
CA ASP A 58 3.24 -1.81 3.40
C ASP A 58 4.70 -2.27 3.39
N TYR A 59 5.21 -2.57 2.21
CA TYR A 59 6.62 -2.86 1.95
C TYR A 59 7.11 -1.92 0.87
N SER A 60 7.99 -0.98 1.24
CA SER A 60 8.69 -0.16 0.28
C SER A 60 10.12 0.10 0.73
N GLU A 61 11.07 -0.54 0.06
CA GLU A 61 12.49 -0.27 0.31
C GLU A 61 12.82 1.18 -0.07
N SER A 62 12.14 1.69 -1.09
CA SER A 62 12.20 3.09 -1.51
C SER A 62 11.74 4.06 -0.40
N VAL A 63 10.58 3.86 0.24
CA VAL A 63 10.16 4.69 1.38
C VAL A 63 11.06 4.49 2.59
N ASN A 64 11.45 3.26 2.90
CA ASN A 64 12.38 2.98 4.01
C ASN A 64 13.71 3.73 3.80
N THR A 65 14.20 3.80 2.55
CA THR A 65 15.36 4.61 2.19
C THR A 65 15.13 6.10 2.47
N LEU A 66 13.94 6.65 2.19
CA LEU A 66 13.60 8.04 2.53
C LEU A 66 13.54 8.27 4.04
N ILE A 67 12.86 7.40 4.78
CA ILE A 67 12.78 7.44 6.24
C ILE A 67 14.19 7.45 6.85
N ASN A 68 15.08 6.65 6.30
CA ASN A 68 16.46 6.57 6.75
C ASN A 68 17.37 7.68 6.21
N SER A 69 16.84 8.61 5.40
CA SER A 69 17.64 9.64 4.71
C SER A 69 18.82 9.06 3.91
N GLY A 70 18.64 7.87 3.32
CA GLY A 70 19.68 7.13 2.58
C GLY A 70 20.64 6.30 3.44
N GLY A 71 20.43 6.25 4.77
CA GLY A 71 21.18 5.41 5.70
C GLY A 71 20.51 4.07 6.04
N ASN A 72 20.91 3.47 7.16
CA ASN A 72 20.44 2.16 7.62
C ASN A 72 19.47 2.22 8.82
N ALA A 73 19.08 3.41 9.27
CA ALA A 73 18.24 3.62 10.44
C ALA A 73 17.31 4.82 10.22
N PRO A 74 16.10 4.84 10.81
CA PRO A 74 15.60 3.92 11.84
C PRO A 74 14.96 2.60 11.36
N VAL A 75 14.68 2.43 10.07
CA VAL A 75 13.93 1.25 9.55
C VAL A 75 14.81 0.42 8.62
N PRO A 76 15.13 -0.85 8.93
CA PRO A 76 15.85 -1.71 8.00
C PRO A 76 15.12 -1.82 6.65
N PRO A 77 15.81 -1.77 5.50
CA PRO A 77 15.15 -1.72 4.19
C PRO A 77 14.12 -2.83 3.94
N LEU A 78 14.42 -4.06 4.36
CA LEU A 78 13.56 -5.24 4.13
C LEU A 78 12.41 -5.38 5.14
N ASN A 79 12.32 -4.51 6.14
CA ASN A 79 11.21 -4.53 7.08
C ASN A 79 9.96 -3.87 6.46
N PRO A 80 8.76 -4.20 6.98
CA PRO A 80 7.56 -3.42 6.66
C PRO A 80 7.82 -1.93 6.89
N THR A 81 7.42 -1.11 5.93
CA THR A 81 7.42 0.36 6.05
C THR A 81 6.33 0.79 7.02
N PHE A 82 5.13 0.20 6.87
CA PHE A 82 4.03 0.34 7.81
C PHE A 82 3.47 -1.05 8.11
N SER A 83 3.31 -1.38 9.38
CA SER A 83 2.80 -2.70 9.82
C SER A 83 1.29 -2.68 10.10
N SER A 84 0.63 -1.54 9.91
CA SER A 84 -0.81 -1.41 10.04
C SER A 84 -1.36 -0.25 9.21
N ARG A 85 -2.67 -0.28 8.94
CA ARG A 85 -3.41 0.85 8.36
C ARG A 85 -3.28 2.12 9.20
N GLU A 86 -3.25 2.01 10.53
CA GLU A 86 -3.18 3.19 11.41
C GLU A 86 -1.80 3.85 11.36
N GLU A 87 -0.72 3.06 11.32
CA GLU A 87 0.63 3.59 11.10
C GLU A 87 0.73 4.31 9.75
N PHE A 88 0.22 3.68 8.68
CA PHE A 88 0.14 4.30 7.36
C PHE A 88 -0.63 5.62 7.40
N LYS A 89 -1.76 5.67 8.10
CA LYS A 89 -2.60 6.87 8.22
C LYS A 89 -1.89 8.00 8.94
N ILE A 90 -1.26 7.71 10.08
CA ILE A 90 -0.50 8.70 10.86
C ILE A 90 0.64 9.27 10.01
N ALA A 91 1.44 8.40 9.40
CA ALA A 91 2.57 8.83 8.59
C ALA A 91 2.13 9.64 7.36
N SER A 92 1.11 9.18 6.64
CA SER A 92 0.58 9.86 5.45
C SER A 92 -0.03 11.22 5.78
N ALA A 93 -0.70 11.37 6.93
CA ALA A 93 -1.25 12.65 7.39
C ALA A 93 -0.19 13.71 7.64
N MET A 94 1.06 13.30 7.91
CA MET A 94 2.19 14.20 8.17
C MET A 94 2.94 14.60 6.90
N GLN A 95 2.67 13.95 5.76
CA GLN A 95 3.36 14.26 4.51
C GLN A 95 2.63 15.36 3.72
N PRO A 96 3.37 16.28 3.09
CA PRO A 96 2.77 17.17 2.11
C PRO A 96 2.30 16.36 0.88
N PRO A 97 1.21 16.77 0.22
CA PRO A 97 0.77 16.13 -1.00
C PRO A 97 1.83 16.27 -2.10
N VAL A 98 2.08 15.18 -2.83
CA VAL A 98 2.95 15.19 -4.02
C VAL A 98 2.12 14.92 -5.27
N PRO A 99 2.46 15.51 -6.44
CA PRO A 99 1.81 15.17 -7.70
C PRO A 99 1.87 13.67 -7.95
N PHE A 100 0.79 13.06 -8.42
CA PHE A 100 0.77 11.63 -8.72
C PHE A 100 -0.11 11.36 -9.94
N GLU A 101 0.47 10.75 -10.96
CA GLU A 101 -0.20 10.39 -12.20
C GLU A 101 -0.07 8.88 -12.42
N VAL A 102 -1.21 8.19 -12.49
CA VAL A 102 -1.25 6.78 -12.89
C VAL A 102 -0.96 6.69 -14.39
N GLN A 103 0.12 5.99 -14.75
CA GLN A 103 0.56 5.82 -16.14
C GLN A 103 0.01 4.54 -16.75
N ASN A 104 0.08 3.43 -16.00
CA ASN A 104 -0.37 2.13 -16.45
C ASN A 104 -0.96 1.33 -15.30
N ILE A 105 -1.93 0.48 -15.62
CA ILE A 105 -2.58 -0.44 -14.69
C ILE A 105 -2.54 -1.83 -15.33
N TRP A 106 -2.06 -2.81 -14.58
CA TRP A 106 -2.20 -4.23 -14.89
C TRP A 106 -2.83 -4.91 -13.69
N PHE A 107 -3.71 -5.89 -13.89
CA PHE A 107 -4.35 -6.56 -12.77
C PHE A 107 -4.69 -8.01 -13.08
N ASN A 108 -4.91 -8.78 -12.02
CA ASN A 108 -5.45 -10.14 -12.04
C ASN A 108 -6.58 -10.22 -11.00
N CYS A 109 -6.91 -11.41 -10.49
CA CYS A 109 -8.05 -11.58 -9.57
C CYS A 109 -7.94 -10.83 -8.23
N ASP A 110 -6.73 -10.63 -7.72
CA ASP A 110 -6.49 -10.09 -6.37
C ASP A 110 -5.43 -8.99 -6.34
N THR A 111 -4.76 -8.70 -7.45
CA THR A 111 -3.62 -7.79 -7.49
C THR A 111 -3.80 -6.73 -8.55
N VAL A 112 -3.49 -5.48 -8.20
CA VAL A 112 -3.40 -4.34 -9.13
C VAL A 112 -1.96 -3.83 -9.12
N THR A 113 -1.27 -3.88 -10.24
CA THR A 113 0.03 -3.25 -10.45
C THR A 113 -0.15 -1.89 -11.11
N VAL A 114 0.41 -0.85 -10.50
CA VAL A 114 0.31 0.54 -10.93
C VAL A 114 1.69 1.07 -11.23
N ARG A 115 1.95 1.44 -12.49
CA ARG A 115 3.09 2.31 -12.83
C ARG A 115 2.63 3.76 -12.71
N TRP A 116 3.45 4.60 -12.10
CA TRP A 116 3.09 5.99 -11.84
C TRP A 116 4.26 6.95 -12.07
N LEU A 117 3.90 8.21 -12.28
CA LEU A 117 4.80 9.35 -12.39
C LEU A 117 4.43 10.39 -11.34
N SER A 118 5.43 10.88 -10.64
CA SER A 118 5.30 12.03 -9.76
C SER A 118 6.15 13.17 -10.33
N ALA A 119 5.49 14.21 -10.84
CA ALA A 119 6.12 15.37 -11.46
C ALA A 119 6.73 16.36 -10.42
N GLN A 120 7.33 15.81 -9.36
CA GLN A 120 8.02 16.59 -8.33
C GLN A 120 9.23 17.33 -8.90
N LYS A 121 9.76 18.26 -8.11
CA LYS A 121 10.93 19.05 -8.45
C LYS A 121 11.99 18.94 -7.36
N PRO A 122 13.28 19.10 -7.71
CA PRO A 122 13.86 19.28 -9.04
C PRO A 122 13.74 18.10 -10.01
N LEU A 123 13.64 16.86 -9.53
CA LEU A 123 13.63 15.66 -10.38
C LEU A 123 12.25 14.98 -10.36
N PRO A 124 11.75 14.53 -11.52
CA PRO A 124 10.60 13.65 -11.53
C PRO A 124 10.96 12.31 -10.88
N VAL A 125 9.96 11.63 -10.32
CA VAL A 125 10.09 10.29 -9.74
C VAL A 125 9.13 9.37 -10.48
N VAL A 126 9.63 8.25 -10.99
CA VAL A 126 8.81 7.15 -11.52
C VAL A 126 8.85 6.00 -10.52
N GLY A 127 7.72 5.31 -10.40
CA GLY A 127 7.63 4.13 -9.57
C GLY A 127 6.66 3.09 -10.11
N ILE A 128 6.70 1.94 -9.46
CA ILE A 128 5.76 0.85 -9.63
C ILE A 128 5.31 0.38 -8.25
N SER A 129 4.00 0.12 -8.13
CA SER A 129 3.40 -0.36 -6.89
C SER A 129 2.51 -1.55 -7.20
N VAL A 130 2.71 -2.65 -6.50
CA VAL A 130 1.88 -3.84 -6.55
C VAL A 130 0.95 -3.79 -5.35
N LEU A 131 -0.35 -3.71 -5.60
CA LEU A 131 -1.41 -3.59 -4.60
C LEU A 131 -2.13 -4.95 -4.52
N HIS A 132 -1.87 -5.73 -3.49
CA HIS A 132 -2.70 -6.90 -3.18
C HIS A 132 -4.02 -6.44 -2.56
N THR A 133 -5.09 -7.16 -2.86
CA THR A 133 -6.45 -6.77 -2.50
C THR A 133 -7.21 -7.93 -1.90
N THR A 134 -8.02 -7.59 -0.91
CA THR A 134 -8.95 -8.49 -0.24
C THR A 134 -10.35 -7.89 -0.23
N CYS A 135 -11.34 -8.70 0.14
CA CYS A 135 -12.70 -8.22 0.36
C CYS A 135 -12.73 -7.05 1.35
N SER A 136 -13.54 -6.03 1.05
CA SER A 136 -13.68 -4.90 1.96
C SER A 136 -14.25 -5.32 3.32
N GLU A 137 -13.76 -4.69 4.39
CA GLU A 137 -14.34 -4.80 5.73
C GLU A 137 -15.81 -4.35 5.78
N ASN A 138 -16.23 -3.53 4.80
CA ASN A 138 -17.61 -3.14 4.60
C ASN A 138 -18.17 -3.77 3.31
N PRO A 139 -18.80 -4.95 3.38
CA PRO A 139 -19.35 -5.64 2.21
C PRO A 139 -20.53 -4.90 1.55
N ALA A 140 -21.10 -3.87 2.19
CA ALA A 140 -22.09 -2.99 1.58
C ALA A 140 -21.47 -1.81 0.81
N SER A 141 -20.14 -1.68 0.83
CA SER A 141 -19.41 -0.66 0.07
C SER A 141 -19.57 -0.88 -1.44
N PRO A 142 -19.78 0.19 -2.23
CA PRO A 142 -19.77 0.11 -3.69
C PRO A 142 -18.37 -0.21 -4.27
N VAL A 143 -17.33 -0.20 -3.43
CA VAL A 143 -16.00 -0.71 -3.72
C VAL A 143 -15.82 -1.96 -2.86
N PRO A 144 -16.02 -3.17 -3.42
CA PRO A 144 -16.03 -4.40 -2.63
C PRO A 144 -14.62 -4.91 -2.27
N TYR A 145 -13.57 -4.17 -2.63
CA TYR A 145 -12.17 -4.53 -2.37
C TYR A 145 -11.45 -3.40 -1.64
N GLN A 146 -10.50 -3.79 -0.78
CA GLN A 146 -9.53 -2.91 -0.15
C GLN A 146 -8.13 -3.49 -0.33
N ILE A 147 -7.12 -2.63 -0.24
CA ILE A 147 -5.72 -3.01 -0.32
C ILE A 147 -5.26 -3.50 1.06
N ASP A 148 -4.78 -4.74 1.15
CA ASP A 148 -4.22 -5.32 2.37
C ASP A 148 -2.70 -5.47 2.31
N GLN A 149 -2.09 -5.46 1.12
CA GLN A 149 -0.63 -5.38 1.01
C GLN A 149 -0.18 -4.46 -0.12
N ILE A 150 0.91 -3.75 0.09
CA ILE A 150 1.61 -2.99 -0.95
C ILE A 150 3.07 -3.44 -1.00
N TRP A 151 3.57 -3.65 -2.22
CA TRP A 151 5.00 -3.67 -2.53
C TRP A 151 5.30 -2.52 -3.50
N ALA A 152 6.06 -1.52 -3.07
CA ALA A 152 6.28 -0.32 -3.86
C ALA A 152 7.75 0.05 -3.99
N GLU A 153 8.20 0.26 -5.24
CA GLU A 153 9.55 0.72 -5.54
C GLU A 153 9.53 1.90 -6.51
N PHE A 154 10.42 2.87 -6.28
CA PHE A 154 10.54 4.09 -7.07
C PHE A 154 11.94 4.67 -7.01
N ASP A 155 12.18 5.74 -7.77
CA ASP A 155 13.47 6.45 -7.84
C ASP A 155 13.81 7.18 -6.51
N SER A 156 14.12 6.43 -5.45
CA SER A 156 14.39 6.98 -4.11
C SER A 156 15.55 7.96 -4.09
N GLY A 157 16.57 7.77 -4.94
CA GLY A 157 17.66 8.73 -5.15
C GLY A 157 17.16 10.09 -5.65
N ALA A 158 16.27 10.11 -6.65
CA ALA A 158 15.69 11.36 -7.17
C ALA A 158 14.84 12.05 -6.08
N TRP A 159 14.10 11.28 -5.29
CA TRP A 159 13.32 11.82 -4.18
C TRP A 159 14.22 12.38 -3.07
N LEU A 160 15.31 11.70 -2.70
CA LEU A 160 16.29 12.23 -1.74
C LEU A 160 16.96 13.52 -2.22
N VAL A 161 17.18 13.68 -3.53
CA VAL A 161 17.62 14.96 -4.11
C VAL A 161 16.55 16.03 -3.91
N ASN A 162 15.28 15.67 -4.11
CA ASN A 162 14.16 16.60 -3.91
C ASN A 162 13.99 17.05 -2.46
N LEU A 163 14.34 16.20 -1.50
CA LEU A 163 14.40 16.54 -0.08
C LEU A 163 15.66 17.33 0.31
N GLY A 164 16.60 17.52 -0.62
CA GLY A 164 17.89 18.17 -0.36
C GLY A 164 18.87 17.33 0.47
N ILE A 165 18.57 16.05 0.67
CA ILE A 165 19.38 15.11 1.45
C ILE A 165 20.54 14.56 0.61
N LEU A 166 20.23 14.06 -0.59
CA LEU A 166 21.23 13.57 -1.52
C LEU A 166 21.70 14.70 -2.43
N LYS A 167 23.00 14.97 -2.47
CA LYS A 167 23.62 15.89 -3.43
C LYS A 167 24.23 15.07 -4.57
N PRO A 168 23.70 15.16 -5.81
CA PRO A 168 24.26 14.42 -6.94
C PRO A 168 25.71 14.81 -7.18
N ALA A 169 26.60 13.83 -7.31
CA ALA A 169 28.00 14.08 -7.67
C ALA A 169 28.14 14.74 -9.06
N ALA A 170 27.17 14.51 -9.94
CA ALA A 170 27.11 15.06 -11.29
C ALA A 170 26.65 16.53 -11.38
N ALA A 171 26.47 17.25 -10.26
CA ALA A 171 26.30 18.72 -10.32
C ALA A 171 27.51 19.43 -10.97
N ASN A 172 28.62 18.73 -11.18
CA ASN A 172 29.80 19.17 -11.91
C ASN A 172 29.91 18.60 -13.35
N LEU A 173 28.90 17.85 -13.82
CA LEU A 173 28.84 17.27 -15.16
C LEU A 173 27.63 17.85 -15.91
N VAL A 174 27.65 19.17 -16.08
CA VAL A 174 26.93 19.81 -17.18
C VAL A 174 27.56 19.25 -18.47
N ASP A 175 26.75 18.79 -19.42
CA ASP A 175 27.11 18.20 -20.73
C ASP A 175 27.12 16.66 -20.80
N ARG A 176 25.94 16.05 -20.66
CA ARG A 176 25.60 14.82 -21.41
C ARG A 176 24.20 14.90 -22.00
#